data_AF-A0AAN7WSM2-F1
#
_entry.id   AF-A0AAN7WSM2-F1
#
_cell.length_a   1.000
_cell.length_b   1.000
_cell.length_c   1.000
_cell.angle_alpha   90.00
_cell.angle_beta   90.00
_cell.angle_gamma   90.00
#
_symmetry.space_group_name_H-M   'P 1'
#
loop_
_entity.id
_entity.type
_entity.pdbx_description
1 polymer ?
#
loop_
_entity_poly.entity_id
_entity_poly.type
_entity_poly.pdbx_seq_one_letter_code
_entity_poly.pdbx_strand_id
1 'polypeptide(L)'
;MALLQEWQSYKVLITTGILKDKSQLEIMTAMASGYDELHLLYPNLSLLSAIALTIPVSSVNCERDFSAMNRIKTDLRNRLQGNSLTACMKMSINGPQVKDLQYSRALEIFFSKPRRIACSDATCQLCH
;
A
#
# COMPACT_ATOMS: atom_id res chain seq x y z
N MET A 1 -11.69 -31.26 11.91
CA MET A 1 -11.18 -32.33 11.01
C MET A 1 -10.77 -31.79 9.63
N ALA A 2 -11.48 -30.83 9.03
CA ALA A 2 -11.17 -30.31 7.68
C ALA A 2 -9.74 -29.72 7.52
N LEU A 3 -9.26 -28.88 8.44
CA LEU A 3 -7.90 -28.29 8.35
C LEU A 3 -6.79 -29.36 8.40
N LEU A 4 -6.95 -30.39 9.23
CA LEU A 4 -5.96 -31.47 9.31
C LEU A 4 -5.92 -32.26 8.00
N GLN A 5 -7.07 -32.50 7.39
CA GLN A 5 -7.16 -33.18 6.09
C GLN A 5 -6.55 -32.32 4.97
N GLU A 6 -6.84 -31.02 4.95
CA GLU A 6 -6.24 -30.03 4.05
C GLU A 6 -4.71 -30.02 4.17
N TRP A 7 -4.18 -30.01 5.40
CA TRP A 7 -2.74 -30.08 5.64
C TRP A 7 -2.12 -31.39 5.16
N GLN A 8 -2.77 -32.53 5.39
CA GLN A 8 -2.26 -33.82 4.95
C GLN A 8 -2.21 -33.93 3.42
N SER A 9 -3.24 -33.48 2.70
CA SER A 9 -3.24 -33.48 1.25
C SER A 9 -2.24 -32.47 0.66
N TYR A 10 -2.06 -31.32 1.31
CA TYR A 10 -1.05 -30.34 0.90
C TYR A 10 0.38 -30.88 0.97
N LYS A 11 0.73 -31.64 2.03
CA LYS A 11 2.04 -32.30 2.12
C LYS A 11 2.31 -33.24 0.96
N VAL A 12 1.30 -33.97 0.50
CA VAL A 12 1.41 -34.82 -0.69
C VAL A 12 1.69 -33.96 -1.93
N LEU A 13 0.96 -32.84 -2.08
CA LEU A 13 1.13 -31.92 -3.21
C LEU A 13 2.55 -31.32 -3.29
N ILE A 14 3.17 -31.02 -2.16
CA ILE A 14 4.57 -30.56 -2.07
C ILE A 14 5.58 -31.70 -2.23
N THR A 15 5.22 -32.95 -1.97
CA THR A 15 6.21 -34.05 -2.04
C THR A 15 6.22 -34.72 -3.41
N THR A 16 5.06 -34.80 -4.07
CA THR A 16 4.88 -35.59 -5.29
C THR A 16 4.06 -34.89 -6.36
N GLY A 17 3.46 -33.74 -6.06
CA GLY A 17 2.54 -33.05 -6.95
C GLY A 17 3.14 -31.84 -7.67
N ILE A 18 2.24 -30.98 -8.14
CA ILE A 18 2.56 -29.77 -8.92
C ILE A 18 3.40 -28.72 -8.15
N LEU A 19 3.61 -28.91 -6.85
CA LEU A 19 4.35 -27.99 -5.98
C LEU A 19 5.74 -28.51 -5.59
N LYS A 20 6.13 -29.71 -6.05
CA LYS A 20 7.32 -30.42 -5.54
C LYS A 20 8.63 -29.66 -5.66
N ASP A 21 8.86 -29.06 -6.82
CA ASP A 21 10.13 -28.40 -7.14
C ASP A 21 10.01 -26.87 -7.03
N LYS A 22 8.92 -26.37 -6.43
CA LYS A 22 8.68 -24.94 -6.26
C LYS A 22 9.28 -24.43 -4.95
N SER A 23 9.87 -23.25 -5.00
CA SER A 23 10.27 -22.52 -3.80
C SER A 23 9.06 -22.16 -2.94
N GLN A 24 9.31 -21.89 -1.65
CA GLN A 24 8.25 -21.45 -0.74
C GLN A 24 7.52 -20.19 -1.25
N LEU A 25 8.25 -19.24 -1.86
CA LEU A 25 7.66 -18.05 -2.45
C LEU A 25 6.72 -18.40 -3.60
N GLU A 26 7.15 -19.25 -4.54
CA GLU A 26 6.33 -19.68 -5.68
C GLU A 26 5.09 -20.47 -5.23
N ILE A 27 5.22 -21.30 -4.20
CA ILE A 27 4.08 -22.02 -3.61
C ILE A 27 3.09 -21.03 -3.01
N MET A 28 3.55 -20.12 -2.14
CA MET A 28 2.69 -19.15 -1.49
C MET A 28 2.04 -18.21 -2.51
N THR A 29 2.78 -17.77 -3.52
CA THR A 29 2.25 -16.96 -4.62
C THR A 29 1.21 -17.74 -5.41
N ALA A 30 1.43 -19.02 -5.72
CA ALA A 30 0.44 -19.85 -6.42
C ALA A 30 -0.85 -20.06 -5.60
N MET A 31 -0.72 -20.26 -4.30
CA MET A 31 -1.86 -20.44 -3.37
C MET A 31 -2.63 -19.12 -3.13
N ALA A 32 -1.93 -17.99 -3.15
CA ALA A 32 -2.53 -16.66 -2.98
C ALA A 32 -3.03 -16.05 -4.30
N SER A 33 -2.45 -16.41 -5.44
CA SER A 33 -2.94 -16.04 -6.76
C SER A 33 -4.23 -16.79 -7.02
N GLY A 34 -5.30 -16.09 -7.39
CA GLY A 34 -6.67 -16.61 -7.50
C GLY A 34 -6.90 -17.64 -8.61
N TYR A 35 -6.13 -18.74 -8.63
CA TYR A 35 -6.58 -19.98 -9.27
C TYR A 35 -7.65 -20.57 -8.37
N ASP A 36 -8.91 -20.39 -8.77
CA ASP A 36 -10.08 -20.80 -7.99
C ASP A 36 -9.97 -22.24 -7.47
N GLU A 37 -9.40 -23.17 -8.23
CA GLU A 37 -9.28 -24.59 -7.83
C GLU A 37 -8.41 -24.84 -6.59
N LEU A 38 -7.22 -24.22 -6.49
CA LEU A 38 -6.34 -24.38 -5.33
C LEU A 38 -6.90 -23.65 -4.12
N HIS A 39 -7.48 -22.47 -4.34
CA HIS A 39 -8.13 -21.71 -3.28
C HIS A 39 -9.34 -22.44 -2.69
N LEU A 40 -10.15 -23.07 -3.54
CA LEU A 40 -11.29 -23.89 -3.13
C LEU A 40 -10.87 -25.16 -2.38
N LEU A 41 -9.79 -25.80 -2.81
CA LEU A 41 -9.30 -27.04 -2.20
C LEU A 41 -8.52 -26.80 -0.91
N TYR A 42 -7.86 -25.63 -0.80
CA TYR A 42 -6.99 -25.26 0.31
C TYR A 42 -7.27 -23.84 0.84
N PRO A 43 -8.49 -23.56 1.34
CA PRO A 43 -8.89 -22.21 1.71
C PRO A 43 -8.07 -21.62 2.86
N ASN A 44 -7.69 -22.43 3.85
CA ASN A 44 -6.93 -21.96 5.01
C ASN A 44 -5.47 -21.71 4.65
N LEU A 45 -4.85 -22.61 3.89
CA LEU A 45 -3.47 -22.44 3.43
C LEU A 45 -3.32 -21.29 2.43
N SER A 46 -4.34 -21.07 1.60
CA SER A 46 -4.39 -19.92 0.68
C SER A 46 -4.48 -18.60 1.43
N LEU A 47 -5.35 -18.53 2.45
CA LEU A 47 -5.43 -17.35 3.33
C LEU A 47 -4.10 -17.12 4.06
N LEU A 48 -3.50 -18.17 4.62
CA LEU A 48 -2.21 -18.06 5.32
C LEU A 48 -1.10 -17.57 4.39
N SER A 49 -1.08 -18.07 3.14
CA SER A 49 -0.13 -17.64 2.12
C SER A 49 -0.31 -16.16 1.78
N ALA A 50 -1.55 -15.70 1.60
CA ALA A 50 -1.85 -14.29 1.34
C ALA A 50 -1.41 -13.39 2.51
N ILE A 51 -1.68 -13.81 3.76
CA ILE A 51 -1.24 -13.09 4.97
C ILE A 51 0.29 -12.98 4.99
N ALA A 52 0.98 -14.12 4.85
CA ALA A 52 2.43 -14.16 4.95
C ALA A 52 3.15 -13.42 3.81
N LEU A 53 2.57 -13.38 2.60
CA LEU A 53 3.08 -12.53 1.50
C LEU A 53 2.86 -11.03 1.72
N THR A 54 1.87 -10.66 2.56
CA THR A 54 1.55 -9.26 2.85
C THR A 54 2.38 -8.71 4.01
N ILE A 55 2.85 -9.58 4.91
CA ILE A 55 3.66 -9.17 6.06
C ILE A 55 5.05 -8.74 5.58
N PRO A 56 5.49 -7.50 5.86
CA PRO A 56 6.85 -7.09 5.57
C PRO A 56 7.84 -7.85 6.46
N VAL A 57 8.73 -8.62 5.85
CA VAL A 57 9.73 -9.44 6.57
C VAL A 57 10.93 -8.60 7.05
N SER A 58 11.09 -7.37 6.57
CA SER A 58 12.23 -6.50 6.90
C SER A 58 11.82 -5.10 7.35
N SER A 59 12.71 -4.44 8.11
CA SER A 59 12.59 -3.04 8.53
C SER A 59 12.81 -2.04 7.39
N VAL A 60 13.24 -2.48 6.21
CA VAL A 60 13.60 -1.61 5.08
C VAL A 60 12.44 -0.69 4.68
N ASN A 61 11.21 -1.18 4.73
CA ASN A 61 10.03 -0.37 4.45
C ASN A 61 9.83 0.71 5.52
N CYS A 62 10.01 0.36 6.80
CA CYS A 62 9.94 1.32 7.90
C CYS A 62 11.04 2.40 7.78
N GLU A 63 12.27 2.02 7.44
CA GLU A 63 13.38 2.95 7.22
C GLU A 63 13.12 3.92 6.07
N ARG A 64 12.48 3.44 4.99
CA ARG A 64 12.02 4.28 3.89
C ARG A 64 10.95 5.28 4.34
N ASP A 65 10.01 4.85 5.17
CA ASP A 65 8.95 5.71 5.72
C ASP A 65 9.50 6.78 6.66
N PHE A 66 10.47 6.43 7.53
CA PHE A 66 11.18 7.40 8.36
C PHE A 66 12.00 8.38 7.52
N SER A 67 12.65 7.91 6.46
CA SER A 67 13.36 8.77 5.52
C SER A 67 12.41 9.76 4.82
N ALA A 68 11.22 9.30 4.43
CA ALA A 68 10.18 10.19 3.89
C ALA A 68 9.70 11.19 4.95
N MET A 69 9.51 10.75 6.20
CA MET A 69 9.13 11.62 7.30
C MET A 69 10.18 12.71 7.55
N ASN A 70 11.47 12.38 7.53
CA ASN A 70 12.56 13.35 7.71
C ASN A 70 12.61 14.40 6.58
N ARG A 71 12.26 14.02 5.34
CA ARG A 71 12.10 14.98 4.23
C ARG A 71 10.91 15.93 4.42
N ILE A 72 9.82 15.44 5.04
CA ILE A 72 8.62 16.23 5.30
C ILE A 72 8.82 17.14 6.53
N LYS A 73 9.44 16.61 7.59
CA LYS A 73 9.73 17.29 8.84
C LYS A 73 11.17 17.77 8.85
N THR A 74 11.40 18.88 8.18
CA THR A 74 12.67 19.61 8.28
C THR A 74 12.76 20.36 9.61
N ASP A 75 13.94 20.89 9.95
CA ASP A 75 14.15 21.67 11.17
C ASP A 75 13.19 22.87 11.27
N LEU A 76 12.93 23.53 10.14
CA LEU A 76 11.96 24.63 10.04
C LEU A 76 10.49 24.17 10.10
N ARG A 77 10.23 22.89 9.80
CA ARG A 77 8.89 22.30 9.67
C ARG A 77 8.66 21.16 10.66
N ASN A 78 9.24 21.24 11.85
CA ASN A 78 9.21 20.16 12.85
C ASN A 78 7.86 20.00 13.59
N ARG A 79 6.94 20.98 13.47
CA ARG A 79 5.64 21.00 14.17
C ARG A 79 4.52 20.21 13.49
N LEU A 80 4.76 19.57 12.32
CA LEU A 80 3.74 18.69 11.73
C LEU A 80 3.49 17.45 12.59
N GLN A 81 2.22 17.22 12.90
CA GLN A 81 1.73 16.12 13.72
C GLN A 81 0.33 15.69 13.26
N GLY A 82 -0.13 14.54 13.76
CA GLY A 82 -1.48 14.02 13.54
C GLY A 82 -1.84 13.91 12.05
N ASN A 83 -3.08 14.31 11.73
CA ASN A 83 -3.65 14.14 10.39
C ASN A 83 -2.85 14.85 9.29
N SER A 84 -2.27 16.02 9.58
CA SER A 84 -1.49 16.78 8.60
C SER A 84 -0.19 16.09 8.22
N LEU A 85 0.51 15.49 9.20
CA LEU A 85 1.72 14.70 8.92
C LEU A 85 1.37 13.44 8.14
N THR A 86 0.34 12.72 8.58
CA THR A 86 -0.15 11.50 7.91
C THR A 86 -0.55 11.77 6.47
N ALA A 87 -1.24 12.88 6.19
CA ALA A 87 -1.60 13.26 4.82
C ALA A 87 -0.36 13.53 3.96
N CYS A 88 0.62 14.29 4.48
CA CYS A 88 1.88 14.54 3.75
C CYS A 88 2.65 13.25 3.48
N MET A 89 2.74 12.34 4.46
CA MET A 89 3.40 11.05 4.29
C MET A 89 2.69 10.20 3.24
N LYS A 90 1.36 10.10 3.30
CA LYS A 90 0.58 9.35 2.31
C LYS A 90 0.80 9.88 0.90
N MET A 91 0.80 11.20 0.71
CA MET A 91 1.10 11.81 -0.59
C MET A 91 2.55 11.56 -1.02
N SER A 92 3.51 11.62 -0.11
CA SER A 92 4.92 11.39 -0.45
C SER A 92 5.24 9.93 -0.80
N ILE A 93 4.54 8.97 -0.19
CA ILE A 93 4.81 7.54 -0.35
C ILE A 93 4.00 6.97 -1.52
N ASN A 94 2.72 7.34 -1.64
CA ASN A 94 1.78 6.74 -2.59
C ASN A 94 1.25 7.71 -3.66
N GLY A 95 1.61 9.00 -3.57
CA GLY A 95 1.12 10.00 -4.50
C GLY A 95 1.67 9.82 -5.92
N PRO A 96 0.95 10.33 -6.94
CA PRO A 96 1.45 10.34 -8.31
C PRO A 96 2.70 11.22 -8.42
N GLN A 97 3.47 11.06 -9.50
CA GLN A 97 4.57 11.99 -9.74
C GLN A 97 4.03 13.41 -9.91
N VAL A 98 4.84 14.39 -9.55
CA VAL A 98 4.49 15.81 -9.60
C VAL A 98 3.96 16.23 -10.97
N LYS A 99 4.55 15.69 -12.05
CA LYS A 99 4.16 15.94 -13.44
C LYS A 99 2.76 15.38 -13.79
N ASP A 100 2.32 14.35 -13.09
CA ASP A 100 1.04 13.67 -13.33
C ASP A 100 -0.07 14.23 -12.43
N LEU A 101 0.27 15.17 -11.54
CA LEU A 101 -0.68 15.82 -10.65
C LEU A 101 -1.56 16.79 -11.44
N GLN A 102 -2.88 16.60 -11.36
CA GLN A 102 -3.86 17.52 -11.94
C GLN A 102 -3.98 18.79 -11.09
N TYR A 103 -3.06 19.73 -11.30
CA TYR A 103 -2.99 20.99 -10.57
C TYR A 103 -4.28 21.81 -10.65
N SER A 104 -4.92 21.87 -11.81
CA SER A 104 -6.20 22.57 -12.00
C SER A 104 -7.25 22.07 -11.01
N ARG A 105 -7.42 20.74 -10.92
CA ARG A 105 -8.37 20.11 -10.00
C ARG A 105 -8.01 20.36 -8.55
N ALA A 106 -6.73 20.30 -8.20
CA ALA A 106 -6.27 20.59 -6.85
C ALA A 106 -6.59 22.04 -6.44
N LEU A 107 -6.41 23.00 -7.36
CA LEU A 107 -6.75 24.41 -7.15
C LEU A 107 -8.25 24.61 -6.95
N GLU A 108 -9.09 24.01 -7.79
CA GLU A 108 -10.56 24.06 -7.62
C GLU A 108 -10.99 23.55 -6.24
N ILE A 109 -10.46 22.40 -5.80
CA ILE A 109 -10.77 21.85 -4.47
C ILE A 109 -10.25 22.79 -3.38
N PHE A 110 -9.05 23.36 -3.58
CA PHE A 110 -8.45 24.26 -2.61
C PHE A 110 -9.31 25.52 -2.39
N PHE A 111 -9.83 26.11 -3.47
CA PHE A 111 -10.68 27.31 -3.45
C PHE A 111 -12.18 27.03 -3.28
N SER A 112 -12.60 25.76 -3.26
CA SER A 112 -14.00 25.38 -2.95
C SER A 112 -14.46 25.80 -1.54
N LYS A 113 -13.52 26.17 -0.66
CA LYS A 113 -13.78 26.71 0.67
C LYS A 113 -13.33 28.17 0.71
N PRO A 114 -14.08 29.07 1.39
CA PRO A 114 -13.68 30.46 1.51
C PRO A 114 -12.32 30.57 2.21
N ARG A 115 -11.37 31.25 1.57
CA ARG A 115 -10.00 31.38 2.04
C ARG A 115 -9.62 32.85 2.11
N ARG A 116 -8.84 33.23 3.12
CA ARG A 116 -8.26 34.57 3.22
C ARG A 116 -6.90 34.57 2.53
N ILE A 117 -6.89 34.85 1.23
CA ILE A 117 -5.67 34.95 0.43
C ILE A 117 -5.67 36.33 -0.23
N ALA A 118 -4.56 37.05 -0.10
CA ALA A 118 -4.36 38.29 -0.84
C ALA A 118 -3.94 37.91 -2.27
N CYS A 119 -4.81 38.14 -3.25
CA CYS A 119 -4.47 38.03 -4.66
C CYS A 119 -4.21 39.43 -5.22
N SER A 120 -3.05 39.65 -5.82
CA SER A 120 -2.69 40.91 -6.47
C SER A 120 -3.28 41.06 -7.88
N ASP A 121 -3.82 39.98 -8.44
CA ASP A 121 -4.44 39.96 -9.76
C ASP A 121 -5.96 40.20 -9.65
N ALA A 122 -6.40 41.36 -10.16
CA ALA A 122 -7.79 41.78 -10.16
C ALA A 122 -8.69 40.93 -11.08
N THR A 123 -8.11 40.09 -11.95
CA THR A 123 -8.83 39.22 -12.89
C THR A 123 -8.89 37.75 -12.46
N CYS A 124 -8.33 37.39 -11.30
CA CYS A 124 -8.31 36.01 -10.82
C CYS A 124 -9.72 35.49 -10.46
N GLN A 125 -10.33 34.69 -11.34
CA GLN A 125 -11.64 34.06 -11.07
C GLN A 125 -11.59 32.93 -10.02
N LEU A 126 -10.40 32.43 -9.68
CA LEU A 126 -10.21 31.33 -8.72
C LEU A 126 -10.16 31.82 -7.27
N CYS A 127 -9.76 33.07 -7.04
CA CYS A 127 -9.36 33.60 -5.75
C CYS A 127 -10.47 34.37 -5.01
N HIS A 128 -11.64 34.50 -5.62
CA HIS A 128 -12.78 35.30 -5.13
C HIS A 128 -13.51 34.66 -3.95
#